data_AF-A0A0F9C225-F1
#
_entry.id   AF-A0A0F9C225-F1
#
_cell.length_a   1.000
_cell.length_b   1.000
_cell.length_c   1.000
_cell.angle_alpha   90.00
_cell.angle_beta   90.00
_cell.angle_gamma   90.00
#
_symmetry.space_group_name_H-M   'P 1'
#
loop_
_entity.id
_entity.type
_entity.pdbx_description
1 polymer ?
#
loop_
_entity_poly.entity_id
_entity_poly.type
_entity_poly.pdbx_seq_one_letter_code
_entity_poly.pdbx_strand_id
1 'polypeptide(L)'
;MKMNFLRLIFLIILTTVLVYSCNRQSGSDSSKDTVLYEPTWESLSNHDPAPEWFKDAKLGIYFHWGVYSVPAFGSEWYPRHMHFEDRREYEHHLETYGHPSEFGYHDFVPMFKAENFNAEEWADLFVRAGARFAGPVAEHHDGFSMWDSEVTPWNSMDKGPRRDITGEMWFGVDKN
;
A
#
# COMPACT_ATOMS: atom_id res chain seq x y z
N MET A 1 42.43 -47.93 27.01
CA MET A 1 42.79 -46.55 27.40
C MET A 1 42.98 -45.58 26.20
N LYS A 2 42.27 -45.75 25.07
CA LYS A 2 42.35 -44.85 23.89
C LYS A 2 41.02 -44.16 23.52
N MET A 3 39.90 -44.65 24.04
CA MET A 3 38.55 -44.17 23.68
C MET A 3 38.15 -42.86 24.38
N ASN A 4 38.80 -42.50 25.50
CA ASN A 4 38.53 -41.26 26.22
C ASN A 4 39.22 -40.04 25.60
N PHE A 5 40.33 -40.24 24.89
CA PHE A 5 41.07 -39.15 24.26
C PHE A 5 40.35 -38.62 23.02
N LEU A 6 39.77 -39.51 22.21
CA LEU A 6 39.00 -39.13 21.02
C LEU A 6 37.69 -38.40 21.39
N ARG A 7 37.01 -38.83 22.47
CA ARG A 7 35.83 -38.15 23.00
C ARG A 7 36.17 -36.76 23.54
N LEU A 8 37.33 -36.60 24.19
CA LEU A 8 37.78 -35.30 24.69
C LEU A 8 38.10 -34.33 23.55
N ILE A 9 38.77 -34.80 22.49
CA ILE A 9 39.02 -33.98 21.29
C ILE A 9 37.72 -33.56 20.62
N PHE A 10 36.76 -34.49 20.48
CA PHE A 10 35.47 -34.18 19.86
C PHE A 10 34.67 -33.17 20.69
N LEU A 11 34.73 -33.27 22.02
CA LEU A 11 34.08 -32.32 22.93
C LEU A 11 34.72 -30.92 22.85
N ILE A 12 36.06 -30.84 22.73
CA ILE A 12 36.80 -29.58 22.58
C ILE A 12 36.51 -28.92 21.23
N ILE A 13 36.43 -29.70 20.14
CA ILE A 13 36.08 -29.18 18.81
C ILE A 13 34.62 -28.69 18.80
N LEU A 14 33.69 -29.44 19.39
CA LEU A 14 32.29 -29.05 19.45
C LEU A 14 32.09 -27.77 20.26
N THR A 15 32.78 -27.63 21.40
CA THR A 15 32.71 -26.40 22.22
C THR A 15 33.39 -25.22 21.54
N THR A 16 34.52 -25.41 20.85
CA THR A 16 35.16 -24.31 20.09
C THR A 16 34.30 -23.85 18.91
N VAL A 17 33.63 -24.76 18.20
CA VAL A 17 32.68 -24.41 17.13
C VAL A 17 31.45 -23.66 17.68
N LEU A 18 30.90 -24.11 18.82
CA LEU A 18 29.78 -23.43 19.49
C LEU A 18 30.18 -22.02 19.96
N VAL A 19 31.36 -21.86 20.56
CA VAL A 19 31.86 -20.55 21.00
C VAL A 19 32.14 -19.62 19.81
N TYR A 20 32.72 -20.13 18.71
CA TYR A 20 32.90 -19.34 17.49
C TYR A 20 31.57 -18.94 16.84
N SER A 21 30.55 -19.80 16.91
CA SER A 21 29.23 -19.52 16.35
C SER A 21 28.43 -18.52 17.20
N CYS A 22 28.63 -18.52 18.53
CA CYS A 22 28.04 -17.51 19.42
C CYS A 22 28.73 -16.15 19.33
N ASN A 23 30.02 -16.10 18.97
CA ASN A 23 30.76 -14.83 18.88
C ASN A 23 30.60 -14.10 17.54
N ARG A 24 29.73 -14.60 16.65
CA ARG A 24 29.43 -14.00 15.34
C ARG A 24 28.13 -13.19 15.31
N GLN A 25 27.80 -12.57 16.45
CA GLN A 25 26.83 -11.47 16.52
C GLN A 25 27.55 -10.19 17.01
N SER A 26 28.46 -9.68 16.19
CA SER A 26 28.58 -8.23 16.07
C SER A 26 27.58 -7.82 15.00
N GLY A 27 26.29 -7.80 15.37
CA GLY A 27 25.33 -7.02 14.61
C GLY A 27 25.83 -5.59 14.67
N SER A 28 26.33 -5.08 13.54
CA SER A 28 26.56 -3.66 13.37
C SER A 28 25.21 -3.00 13.57
N ASP A 29 25.02 -2.43 14.75
CA ASP A 29 23.98 -1.44 14.97
C ASP A 29 24.35 -0.26 14.08
N SER A 30 23.89 -0.29 12.83
CA SER A 30 24.04 0.82 11.91
C SER A 30 23.11 1.89 12.46
N SER A 31 23.64 2.76 13.30
CA SER A 31 23.05 4.07 13.50
C SER A 31 22.90 4.68 12.12
N LYS A 32 21.69 4.62 11.55
CA LYS A 32 21.39 5.29 10.30
C LYS A 32 21.63 6.77 10.57
N ASP A 33 22.74 7.31 10.06
CA ASP A 33 22.97 8.75 10.08
C ASP A 33 21.74 9.41 9.48
N THR A 34 21.07 10.25 10.27
CA THR A 34 19.84 10.89 9.82
C THR A 34 20.26 11.99 8.86
N VAL A 35 20.18 11.71 7.56
CA VAL A 35 20.40 12.74 6.53
C VAL A 35 19.28 13.75 6.65
N LEU A 36 19.62 14.99 6.98
CA LEU A 36 18.70 16.12 6.99
C LEU A 36 18.57 16.66 5.56
N TYR A 37 17.33 16.84 5.09
CA TYR A 37 17.01 17.42 3.78
C TYR A 37 16.53 18.86 3.92
N GLU A 38 17.01 19.72 3.03
CA GLU A 38 16.50 21.08 2.79
C GLU A 38 15.57 21.06 1.57
N PRO A 39 14.58 21.96 1.45
CA PRO A 39 13.63 22.01 0.33
C PRO A 39 14.26 22.63 -0.93
N THR A 40 15.43 22.11 -1.35
CA THR A 40 16.18 22.55 -2.52
C THR A 40 16.56 21.34 -3.37
N TRP A 41 16.65 21.53 -4.69
CA TRP A 41 17.05 20.44 -5.60
C TRP A 41 18.41 19.84 -5.26
N GLU A 42 19.36 20.67 -4.84
CA GLU A 42 20.71 20.24 -4.45
C GLU A 42 20.71 19.34 -3.22
N SER A 43 19.82 19.59 -2.26
CA SER A 43 19.70 18.73 -1.08
C SER A 43 18.97 17.43 -1.43
N LEU A 44 17.86 17.51 -2.16
CA LEU A 44 17.04 16.35 -2.53
C LEU A 44 17.74 15.40 -3.49
N SER A 45 18.67 15.89 -4.32
CA SER A 45 19.47 15.04 -5.23
C SER A 45 20.38 14.05 -4.49
N ASN A 46 20.62 14.24 -3.18
CA ASN A 46 21.35 13.29 -2.34
C ASN A 46 20.51 12.07 -1.93
N HIS A 47 19.19 12.08 -2.16
CA HIS A 47 18.35 10.91 -1.95
C HIS A 47 18.66 9.84 -3.00
N ASP A 48 18.88 8.59 -2.56
CA ASP A 48 18.96 7.46 -3.49
C ASP A 48 17.57 7.21 -4.11
N PRO A 49 17.35 7.50 -5.41
CA PRO A 49 16.03 7.40 -6.02
C PRO A 49 15.55 5.95 -6.18
N ALA A 50 16.44 4.96 -6.04
CA ALA A 50 16.12 3.55 -6.19
C ALA A 50 16.91 2.71 -5.17
N PRO A 51 16.52 2.76 -3.87
CA PRO A 51 17.19 2.01 -2.82
C PRO A 51 17.19 0.50 -3.11
N GLU A 52 18.15 -0.23 -2.54
CA GLU A 52 18.37 -1.65 -2.87
C GLU A 52 17.12 -2.52 -2.68
N TRP A 53 16.36 -2.30 -1.61
CA TRP A 53 15.11 -3.05 -1.38
C TRP A 53 14.10 -2.86 -2.52
N PHE A 54 14.00 -1.66 -3.11
CA PHE A 54 13.07 -1.37 -4.19
C PHE A 54 13.55 -2.00 -5.49
N LYS A 55 14.85 -1.92 -5.74
CA LYS A 55 15.47 -2.64 -6.87
C LYS A 55 15.23 -4.13 -6.73
N ASP A 56 15.37 -4.72 -5.55
CA ASP A 56 15.19 -6.15 -5.29
C ASP A 56 13.73 -6.61 -5.29
N ALA A 57 12.79 -5.71 -5.02
CA ALA A 57 11.37 -6.03 -4.92
C ALA A 57 10.78 -6.60 -6.23
N LYS A 58 11.15 -6.02 -7.37
CA LYS A 58 10.73 -6.35 -8.77
C LYS A 58 9.23 -6.26 -9.07
N LEU A 59 8.35 -6.69 -8.16
CA LEU A 59 6.91 -6.74 -8.33
C LEU A 59 6.22 -6.01 -7.17
N GLY A 60 5.28 -5.15 -7.52
CA GLY A 60 4.32 -4.60 -6.58
C GLY A 60 2.92 -4.54 -7.17
N ILE A 61 1.92 -4.42 -6.29
CA ILE A 61 0.51 -4.39 -6.67
C ILE A 61 -0.16 -3.17 -6.06
N TYR A 62 -0.88 -2.44 -6.91
CA TYR A 62 -1.78 -1.39 -6.47
C TYR A 62 -3.15 -1.59 -7.10
N PHE A 63 -4.15 -0.85 -6.63
CA PHE A 63 -5.51 -0.96 -7.16
C PHE A 63 -6.18 0.40 -7.29
N HIS A 64 -6.91 0.58 -8.40
CA HIS A 64 -7.86 1.67 -8.58
C HIS A 64 -9.21 1.23 -8.04
N TRP A 65 -9.55 1.72 -6.85
CA TRP A 65 -10.84 1.47 -6.23
C TRP A 65 -11.24 2.67 -5.37
N GLY A 66 -12.47 3.14 -5.54
CA GLY A 66 -13.00 4.34 -4.91
C GLY A 66 -14.43 4.61 -5.35
N VAL A 67 -14.91 5.84 -5.14
CA VAL A 67 -16.30 6.22 -5.48
C VAL A 67 -16.59 6.02 -6.98
N TYR A 68 -15.60 6.22 -7.85
CA TYR A 68 -15.69 6.00 -9.29
C TYR A 68 -15.95 4.53 -9.67
N SER A 69 -15.78 3.60 -8.73
CA SER A 69 -16.10 2.18 -8.92
C SER A 69 -17.60 1.88 -8.75
N VAL A 70 -18.37 2.76 -8.08
CA VAL A 70 -19.81 2.59 -7.85
C VAL A 70 -20.61 2.44 -9.15
N PRO A 71 -20.50 3.34 -10.15
CA PRO A 71 -21.25 3.20 -11.39
C PRO A 71 -20.83 1.97 -12.22
N ALA A 72 -19.66 1.38 -11.96
CA ALA A 72 -19.14 0.19 -12.63
C ALA A 72 -19.20 0.26 -14.18
N PHE A 73 -19.01 1.47 -14.73
CA PHE A 73 -19.14 1.74 -16.16
C PHE A 73 -18.01 2.64 -16.66
N GLY A 74 -17.55 2.38 -17.88
CA GLY A 74 -16.46 3.16 -18.48
C GLY A 74 -15.11 2.81 -17.86
N SER A 75 -14.57 3.72 -17.05
CA SER A 75 -13.31 3.57 -16.32
C SER A 75 -13.34 4.45 -15.06
N GLU A 76 -12.22 4.51 -14.33
CA GLU A 76 -12.00 5.45 -13.22
C GLU A 76 -12.11 6.94 -13.61
N TRP A 77 -12.20 7.23 -14.92
CA TRP A 77 -12.48 8.56 -15.47
C TRP A 77 -13.98 8.84 -15.66
N TYR A 78 -14.87 7.93 -15.25
CA TYR A 78 -16.31 8.19 -15.21
C TYR A 78 -16.69 9.54 -14.56
N PRO A 79 -16.08 9.98 -13.43
CA PRO A 79 -16.41 11.27 -12.81
C PRO A 79 -16.18 12.46 -13.75
N ARG A 80 -15.21 12.34 -14.66
CA ARG A 80 -14.92 13.35 -15.68
C ARG A 80 -15.83 13.19 -16.90
N HIS A 81 -15.94 11.98 -17.43
CA HIS A 81 -16.60 11.72 -18.71
C HIS A 81 -18.13 11.77 -18.62
N MET A 82 -18.72 11.62 -17.42
CA MET A 82 -20.15 11.85 -17.21
C MET A 82 -20.59 13.30 -17.45
N HIS A 83 -19.67 14.22 -17.77
CA HIS A 83 -19.95 15.62 -18.09
C HIS A 83 -19.73 15.98 -19.57
N PHE A 84 -19.41 15.00 -20.43
CA PHE A 84 -19.16 15.23 -21.86
C PHE A 84 -20.23 14.54 -22.71
N GLU A 85 -21.10 15.33 -23.34
CA GLU A 85 -22.29 14.84 -24.06
C GLU A 85 -21.98 13.88 -25.22
N ASP A 86 -20.75 13.93 -25.75
CA ASP A 86 -20.28 13.06 -26.84
C ASP A 86 -19.68 11.72 -26.35
N ARG A 87 -19.79 11.42 -25.05
CA ARG A 87 -19.23 10.21 -24.43
C ARG A 87 -20.32 9.24 -24.00
N ARG A 88 -20.01 7.95 -24.15
CA ARG A 88 -20.87 6.86 -23.67
C ARG A 88 -21.16 6.93 -22.17
N GLU A 89 -20.23 7.49 -21.38
CA GLU A 89 -20.41 7.64 -19.94
C GLU A 89 -21.50 8.68 -19.62
N TYR A 90 -21.62 9.76 -20.41
CA TYR A 90 -22.70 10.72 -20.27
C TYR A 90 -24.05 10.12 -20.65
N GLU A 91 -24.13 9.40 -21.78
CA GLU A 91 -25.35 8.69 -22.20
C GLU A 91 -25.80 7.67 -21.14
N HIS A 92 -24.87 6.83 -20.67
CA HIS A 92 -25.15 5.89 -19.58
C HIS A 92 -25.61 6.60 -18.30
N HIS A 93 -24.99 7.73 -17.96
CA HIS A 93 -25.34 8.50 -16.78
C HIS A 93 -26.76 9.04 -16.88
N LEU A 94 -27.12 9.62 -18.03
CA LEU A 94 -28.47 10.11 -18.31
C LEU A 94 -29.53 9.02 -18.16
N GLU A 95 -29.29 7.85 -18.74
CA GLU A 95 -30.24 6.74 -18.75
C GLU A 95 -30.40 6.09 -17.37
N THR A 96 -29.32 6.01 -16.59
CA THR A 96 -29.29 5.23 -15.34
C THR A 96 -29.59 6.08 -14.11
N TYR A 97 -29.12 7.33 -14.08
CA TYR A 97 -29.16 8.20 -12.89
C TYR A 97 -29.87 9.54 -13.15
N GLY A 98 -29.88 10.01 -14.40
CA GLY A 98 -30.50 11.28 -14.81
C GLY A 98 -29.47 12.29 -15.31
N HIS A 99 -29.90 13.54 -15.54
CA HIS A 99 -28.98 14.58 -16.01
C HIS A 99 -27.89 14.86 -14.95
N PRO A 100 -26.61 15.04 -15.33
CA PRO A 100 -25.52 15.29 -14.37
C PRO A 100 -25.68 16.54 -13.48
N SER A 101 -26.63 17.43 -13.80
CA SER A 101 -27.01 18.56 -12.95
C SER A 101 -27.98 18.20 -11.82
N GLU A 102 -28.72 17.11 -11.97
CA GLU A 102 -29.71 16.61 -11.00
C GLU A 102 -29.13 15.47 -10.16
N PHE A 103 -28.33 14.60 -10.79
CA PHE A 103 -27.54 13.58 -10.12
C PHE A 103 -26.06 13.82 -10.44
N GLY A 104 -25.33 14.42 -9.52
CA GLY A 104 -23.91 14.72 -9.70
C GLY A 104 -23.02 13.55 -9.29
N TYR A 105 -21.72 13.63 -9.60
CA TYR A 105 -20.77 12.60 -9.17
C TYR A 105 -20.74 12.39 -7.65
N HIS A 106 -20.91 13.46 -6.88
CA HIS A 106 -20.91 13.43 -5.42
C HIS A 106 -22.07 12.59 -4.84
N ASP A 107 -23.14 12.36 -5.58
CA ASP A 107 -24.28 11.53 -5.15
C ASP A 107 -23.93 10.04 -5.12
N PHE A 108 -22.84 9.62 -5.78
CA PHE A 108 -22.30 8.26 -5.64
C PHE A 108 -21.56 8.03 -4.32
N VAL A 109 -21.09 9.08 -3.66
CA VAL A 109 -20.31 8.96 -2.41
C VAL A 109 -21.05 8.15 -1.32
N PRO A 110 -22.33 8.42 -0.99
CA PRO A 110 -23.07 7.60 -0.01
C PRO A 110 -23.33 6.15 -0.49
N MET A 111 -23.21 5.88 -1.79
CA MET A 111 -23.38 4.53 -2.35
C MET A 111 -22.08 3.71 -2.29
N PHE A 112 -20.93 4.36 -2.15
CA PHE A 112 -19.66 3.67 -1.91
C PHE A 112 -19.58 3.23 -0.45
N LYS A 113 -19.94 1.96 -0.19
CA LYS A 113 -20.07 1.44 1.19
C LYS A 113 -19.00 0.47 1.63
N ALA A 114 -18.22 -0.10 0.69
CA ALA A 114 -17.18 -1.08 0.99
C ALA A 114 -17.65 -2.29 1.85
N GLU A 115 -18.91 -2.75 1.67
CA GLU A 115 -19.55 -3.72 2.58
C GLU A 115 -18.82 -5.07 2.68
N ASN A 116 -18.14 -5.48 1.60
CA ASN A 116 -17.38 -6.74 1.53
C ASN A 116 -15.85 -6.53 1.50
N PHE A 117 -15.38 -5.33 1.85
CA PHE A 117 -13.96 -5.04 1.86
C PHE A 117 -13.28 -5.55 3.13
N ASN A 118 -12.18 -6.30 2.93
CA ASN A 118 -11.29 -6.78 3.96
C ASN A 118 -9.83 -6.55 3.53
N ALA A 119 -9.15 -5.63 4.22
CA ALA A 119 -7.76 -5.26 3.91
C ALA A 119 -6.77 -6.43 4.12
N GLU A 120 -7.01 -7.29 5.11
CA GLU A 120 -6.13 -8.44 5.40
C GLU A 120 -6.23 -9.49 4.28
N GLU A 121 -7.44 -9.78 3.78
CA GLU A 121 -7.62 -10.70 2.66
C GLU A 121 -6.95 -10.18 1.37
N TRP A 122 -7.00 -8.88 1.13
CA TRP A 122 -6.34 -8.25 -0.01
C TRP A 122 -4.82 -8.29 0.13
N ALA A 123 -4.30 -7.96 1.32
CA ALA A 123 -2.86 -8.05 1.60
C ALA A 123 -2.32 -9.47 1.47
N ASP A 124 -3.02 -10.48 2.03
CA ASP A 124 -2.67 -11.90 1.85
C ASP A 124 -2.64 -12.28 0.36
N LEU A 125 -3.63 -11.85 -0.41
CA LEU A 125 -3.66 -12.09 -1.85
C LEU A 125 -2.44 -11.47 -2.56
N PHE A 126 -2.05 -10.25 -2.20
CA PHE A 126 -0.89 -9.59 -2.80
C PHE A 126 0.42 -10.32 -2.48
N VAL A 127 0.58 -10.80 -1.24
CA VAL A 127 1.74 -11.61 -0.84
C VAL A 127 1.76 -12.95 -1.58
N ARG A 128 0.61 -13.64 -1.69
CA ARG A 128 0.50 -14.88 -2.47
C ARG A 128 0.77 -14.69 -3.96
N ALA A 129 0.47 -13.51 -4.50
CA ALA A 129 0.84 -13.13 -5.87
C ALA A 129 2.34 -12.84 -6.03
N GLY A 130 3.10 -12.73 -4.94
CA GLY A 130 4.54 -12.48 -4.93
C GLY A 130 4.92 -10.99 -4.90
N ALA A 131 3.97 -10.09 -4.63
CA ALA A 131 4.26 -8.67 -4.50
C ALA A 131 5.19 -8.42 -3.30
N ARG A 132 6.13 -7.49 -3.46
CA ARG A 132 7.09 -7.04 -2.45
C ARG A 132 6.84 -5.61 -1.96
N PHE A 133 5.89 -4.94 -2.58
CA PHE A 133 5.28 -3.70 -2.11
C PHE A 133 3.84 -3.66 -2.63
N ALA A 134 2.92 -3.12 -1.85
CA ALA A 134 1.53 -2.99 -2.27
C ALA A 134 0.84 -1.78 -1.62
N GLY A 135 -0.27 -1.33 -2.20
CA GLY A 135 -1.06 -0.26 -1.60
C GLY A 135 -2.25 0.20 -2.45
N PRO A 136 -3.17 0.99 -1.86
CA PRO A 136 -4.29 1.56 -2.59
C PRO A 136 -3.87 2.77 -3.43
N VAL A 137 -4.70 3.15 -4.40
CA VAL A 137 -4.81 4.56 -4.77
C VAL A 137 -5.46 5.30 -3.59
N ALA A 138 -4.68 6.12 -2.89
CA ALA A 138 -5.14 6.84 -1.70
C ALA A 138 -6.09 7.99 -2.05
N GLU A 139 -5.88 8.66 -3.17
CA GLU A 139 -6.81 9.62 -3.77
C GLU A 139 -6.57 9.64 -5.28
N HIS A 140 -7.65 9.67 -6.06
CA HIS A 140 -7.58 9.77 -7.52
C HIS A 140 -7.96 11.19 -7.98
N HIS A 141 -8.14 11.40 -9.27
CA HIS A 141 -8.46 12.70 -9.85
C HIS A 141 -9.87 13.22 -9.50
N ASP A 142 -10.69 12.44 -8.80
CA ASP A 142 -12.03 12.79 -8.37
C ASP A 142 -12.07 13.56 -7.04
N GLY A 143 -10.92 13.72 -6.36
CA GLY A 143 -10.78 14.53 -5.15
C GLY A 143 -11.40 13.91 -3.90
N PHE A 144 -11.56 12.57 -3.89
CA PHE A 144 -12.06 11.83 -2.74
C PHE A 144 -10.92 11.08 -2.03
N SER A 145 -10.57 11.53 -0.82
CA SER A 145 -9.49 10.93 -0.03
C SER A 145 -9.94 9.60 0.60
N MET A 146 -9.20 8.53 0.40
CA MET A 146 -9.52 7.18 0.93
C MET A 146 -8.93 6.95 2.34
N TRP A 147 -8.66 8.02 3.10
CA TRP A 147 -8.15 7.98 4.48
C TRP A 147 -8.92 8.94 5.39
N ASP A 148 -8.70 8.86 6.71
CA ASP A 148 -9.28 9.81 7.67
C ASP A 148 -8.56 11.18 7.59
N SER A 149 -9.08 12.07 6.74
CA SER A 149 -8.40 13.31 6.34
C SER A 149 -8.89 14.51 7.14
N GLU A 150 -7.97 15.24 7.78
CA GLU A 150 -8.29 16.49 8.49
C GLU A 150 -8.43 17.70 7.55
N VAL A 151 -7.96 17.61 6.30
CA VAL A 151 -7.88 18.76 5.37
C VAL A 151 -9.07 18.85 4.41
N THR A 152 -9.86 17.79 4.27
CA THR A 152 -11.07 17.76 3.44
C THR A 152 -12.13 16.83 4.03
N PRO A 153 -13.41 17.24 4.06
CA PRO A 153 -14.50 16.36 4.48
C PRO A 153 -14.88 15.34 3.39
N TRP A 154 -14.32 15.45 2.17
CA TRP A 154 -14.52 14.49 1.09
C TRP A 154 -13.56 13.32 1.25
N ASN A 155 -13.82 12.53 2.29
CA ASN A 155 -13.00 11.38 2.61
C ASN A 155 -13.82 10.16 3.04
N SER A 156 -13.21 8.97 3.05
CA SER A 156 -13.89 7.69 3.30
C SER A 156 -14.27 7.45 4.76
N MET A 157 -13.71 8.22 5.71
CA MET A 157 -14.11 8.19 7.11
C MET A 157 -15.35 9.07 7.36
N ASP A 158 -15.38 10.25 6.77
CA ASP A 158 -16.45 11.24 6.91
C ASP A 158 -17.64 11.01 5.98
N LYS A 159 -17.48 10.23 4.92
CA LYS A 159 -18.53 9.92 3.94
C LYS A 159 -18.37 8.50 3.41
N GLY A 160 -19.43 7.95 2.81
CA GLY A 160 -19.39 6.60 2.25
C GLY A 160 -19.18 5.51 3.31
N PRO A 161 -18.07 4.75 3.26
CA PRO A 161 -17.92 3.51 4.04
C PRO A 161 -17.69 3.72 5.54
N ARG A 162 -17.37 4.95 5.99
CA ARG A 162 -17.02 5.25 7.40
C ARG A 162 -15.80 4.47 7.90
N ARG A 163 -14.79 4.39 7.04
CA ARG A 163 -13.57 3.60 7.22
C ARG A 163 -12.36 4.34 6.67
N ASP A 164 -11.24 4.24 7.36
CA ASP A 164 -9.93 4.64 6.85
C ASP A 164 -9.34 3.51 5.99
N ILE A 165 -9.73 3.46 4.71
CA ILE A 165 -9.36 2.36 3.80
C ILE A 165 -7.84 2.32 3.57
N THR A 166 -7.20 3.48 3.47
CA THR A 166 -5.75 3.59 3.27
C THR A 166 -5.00 3.11 4.50
N GLY A 167 -5.42 3.52 5.70
CA GLY A 167 -4.87 3.06 6.96
C GLY A 167 -5.07 1.55 7.16
N GLU A 168 -6.27 1.02 6.89
CA GLU A 168 -6.54 -0.41 6.97
C GLU A 168 -5.65 -1.23 6.02
N MET A 169 -5.44 -0.77 4.79
CA MET A 169 -4.52 -1.40 3.84
C MET A 169 -3.06 -1.32 4.29
N TRP A 170 -2.63 -0.20 4.85
CA TRP A 170 -1.30 -0.05 5.43
C TRP A 170 -1.06 -1.12 6.50
N PHE A 171 -1.97 -1.25 7.47
CA PHE A 171 -1.88 -2.28 8.51
C PHE A 171 -1.91 -3.70 7.93
N GLY A 172 -2.75 -3.95 6.92
CA GLY A 172 -2.81 -5.25 6.24
C GLY A 172 -1.49 -5.61 5.56
N VAL A 173 -0.87 -4.68 4.83
CA VAL A 173 0.39 -4.91 4.11
C VAL A 173 1.58 -5.01 5.05
N ASP A 174 1.66 -4.18 6.10
CA ASP A 174 2.79 -4.20 7.05
C ASP A 174 2.87 -5.50 7.88
N LYS A 175 1.72 -6.14 8.12
CA LYS A 175 1.63 -7.39 8.87
C LYS A 175 2.14 -8.63 8.11
N ASN A 176 2.13 -8.61 6.78
CA ASN A 176 2.36 -9.80 5.93
C ASN A 176 3.73 -9.79 5.24
#